data_AF-A0A820WC18-F1
#
_entry.id   AF-A0A820WC18-F1
#
_cell.length_a   1.000
_cell.length_b   1.000
_cell.length_c   1.000
_cell.angle_alpha   90.00
_cell.angle_beta   90.00
_cell.angle_gamma   90.00
#
_symmetry.space_group_name_H-M   'P 1'
#
loop_
_entity.id
_entity.type
_entity.pdbx_description
1 polymer ?
#
loop_
_entity_poly.entity_id
_entity_poly.type
_entity_poly.pdbx_seq_one_letter_code
_entity_poly.pdbx_strand_id
1 'polypeptide(L)'
;DVNNSTWILYKIDDGEDQDNQLTYHHQEAQELKDLDWDDLPNFIRYLDYNQLKEDDCHKANSENCTLLSIRRKMVANNMILRLPYKGTPFYISSKNDFQEKEVAYITQTSTWVLLHKLNGVHQNASQLCLAKILEEIETKLSQLLDSKYINEVHHSQMNINRSLVRMHYLYFVPETHKEEIPVRPIMVCNDGPTMNIVRYITPLLWSIFDRATNCRRFQNGSIDVIHAMEKYAQMGHLKPGTFFVTFNMDDLTTSFLHDQTMSTLKRLLVEQLQDKTIDGLTIDIILQLVHLVLKNQFCVYNNGLYQQIHGGASGLPLTMLLTYVNLFYGQHSELIKTIKEKDEFFGRYREQAILTWHGSKDEFRTLIKKNIHVEHTRYLVKMSIGSTVHFHDVEISQNNNNDVLESKVFYDPNIDTLPNVSDEPMENKSKQLYAVLYRAVRCCSNVVKFNHERRHIQLSFLTSGSTSEFIQSGIEQFFLEFGLSKRSFSCLLNEDEYHHLRQRIIQVTELQMELKQQRERQNQHTLFVPCTKWIDPKQLDDYTQRLKDWWKKYYGNEPQTKHIQIKWIESTSKNLTNSDILVNKRPPICLLTLPKEWRE
;
A
#
# COMPACT_ATOMS: atom_id res chain seq x y z
N ASP A 1 2.96 13.41 3.74
CA ASP A 1 1.60 13.76 4.23
C ASP A 1 0.45 12.95 3.62
N VAL A 2 0.56 11.62 3.55
CA VAL A 2 -0.61 10.72 3.39
C VAL A 2 -0.27 9.43 4.12
N ASN A 3 -0.50 9.37 5.44
CA ASN A 3 -0.52 8.09 6.21
C ASN A 3 -0.94 8.24 7.70
N ASN A 4 -1.86 9.16 8.04
CA ASN A 4 -2.46 9.19 9.37
C ASN A 4 -3.98 9.15 9.28
N SER A 5 -4.55 7.96 9.17
CA SER A 5 -5.98 7.71 9.44
C SER A 5 -6.13 6.52 10.38
N THR A 6 -5.51 6.63 11.56
CA THR A 6 -5.92 5.89 12.76
C THR A 6 -7.31 6.37 13.18
N TRP A 7 -8.35 5.65 12.77
CA TRP A 7 -9.70 5.87 13.28
C TRP A 7 -9.85 5.19 14.64
N ILE A 8 -9.99 6.00 15.69
CA ILE A 8 -10.46 5.56 17.00
C ILE A 8 -11.98 5.38 16.88
N LEU A 9 -12.45 4.12 16.88
CA LEU A 9 -13.87 3.80 17.02
C LEU A 9 -14.28 4.08 18.48
N TYR A 10 -15.09 5.11 18.68
CA TYR A 10 -15.83 5.26 19.93
C TYR A 10 -16.89 4.16 20.01
N LYS A 11 -16.75 3.32 21.04
CA LYS A 11 -17.77 2.38 21.50
C LYS A 11 -18.94 3.20 22.07
N ILE A 12 -20.16 2.97 21.63
CA ILE A 12 -21.36 3.44 22.34
C ILE A 12 -22.16 2.19 22.71
N ASP A 13 -22.39 2.06 24.01
CA ASP A 13 -23.22 1.03 24.64
C ASP A 13 -24.67 1.18 24.18
N ASP A 14 -25.28 0.07 23.77
CA ASP A 14 -26.72 -0.04 23.52
C ASP A 14 -27.45 0.01 24.88
N GLY A 15 -27.95 1.19 25.23
CA GLY A 15 -28.95 1.38 26.28
C GLY A 15 -30.34 1.42 25.67
N GLU A 16 -31.17 0.46 26.04
CA GLU A 16 -32.60 0.38 25.72
C GLU A 16 -33.34 1.67 26.10
N ASP A 17 -34.22 2.14 25.23
CA ASP A 17 -35.49 2.73 25.65
C ASP A 17 -36.57 2.42 24.62
N GLN A 18 -37.69 1.92 25.14
CA GLN A 18 -38.87 1.43 24.45
C GLN A 18 -39.83 2.56 24.05
N ASP A 19 -40.70 2.22 23.09
CA ASP A 19 -42.05 2.75 22.85
C ASP A 19 -42.24 4.20 22.35
N ASN A 20 -42.61 4.32 21.07
CA ASN A 20 -44.03 4.53 20.72
C ASN A 20 -44.32 4.34 19.22
N GLN A 21 -45.37 3.54 18.98
CA GLN A 21 -46.22 3.36 17.79
C GLN A 21 -46.58 4.68 17.07
N LEU A 22 -47.09 4.80 15.83
CA LEU A 22 -47.50 3.94 14.70
C LEU A 22 -47.90 4.95 13.58
N THR A 23 -47.83 4.52 12.31
CA THR A 23 -48.61 5.02 11.15
C THR A 23 -48.50 6.49 10.73
N TYR A 24 -47.78 6.76 9.63
CA TYR A 24 -48.34 7.45 8.46
C TYR A 24 -47.64 6.95 7.19
N HIS A 25 -48.46 6.59 6.20
CA HIS A 25 -48.11 5.85 4.99
C HIS A 25 -47.67 6.76 3.83
N HIS A 26 -46.70 6.30 3.05
CA HIS A 26 -46.68 6.34 1.57
C HIS A 26 -46.72 7.67 0.80
N GLN A 27 -46.04 8.73 1.25
CA GLN A 27 -45.87 9.93 0.40
C GLN A 27 -44.49 10.62 0.41
N GLU A 28 -43.47 10.05 1.07
CA GLU A 28 -42.12 10.66 1.15
C GLU A 28 -41.05 9.94 0.29
N ALA A 29 -41.47 9.19 -0.73
CA ALA A 29 -40.54 8.61 -1.73
C ALA A 29 -40.36 9.50 -2.98
N GLN A 30 -40.99 10.68 -3.02
CA GLN A 30 -40.93 11.60 -4.17
C GLN A 30 -40.29 12.96 -3.87
N GLU A 31 -39.98 13.29 -2.61
CA GLU A 31 -39.26 14.53 -2.23
C GLU A 31 -37.75 14.33 -2.05
N LEU A 32 -37.23 13.12 -2.31
CA LEU A 32 -35.80 12.78 -2.23
C LEU A 32 -35.00 13.12 -3.50
N LYS A 33 -35.65 13.67 -4.54
CA LYS A 33 -34.99 14.18 -5.76
C LYS A 33 -34.53 15.62 -5.65
N ASP A 34 -34.98 16.36 -4.64
CA ASP A 34 -34.77 17.81 -4.51
C ASP A 34 -33.91 18.20 -3.29
N LEU A 35 -33.08 17.28 -2.78
CA LEU A 35 -32.09 17.59 -1.76
C LEU A 35 -30.88 18.27 -2.39
N ASP A 36 -30.60 19.50 -1.94
CA ASP A 36 -29.42 20.26 -2.31
C ASP A 36 -28.17 19.65 -1.65
N TRP A 37 -27.35 18.98 -2.45
CA TRP A 37 -26.14 18.25 -2.04
C TRP A 37 -24.91 19.16 -1.92
N ASP A 38 -25.08 20.48 -2.07
CA ASP A 38 -24.02 21.48 -2.14
C ASP A 38 -23.14 21.57 -0.87
N ASP A 39 -23.57 21.00 0.27
CA ASP A 39 -22.82 21.00 1.53
C ASP A 39 -21.96 19.74 1.80
N LEU A 40 -22.02 18.73 0.92
CA LEU A 40 -21.19 17.52 1.05
C LEU A 40 -19.67 17.79 1.00
N PRO A 41 -19.14 18.78 0.25
CA PRO A 41 -17.72 19.15 0.29
C PRO A 41 -17.26 19.71 1.64
N ASN A 42 -18.11 20.48 2.34
CA ASN A 42 -17.81 21.01 3.67
C ASN A 42 -17.76 19.89 4.73
N PHE A 43 -18.63 18.90 4.59
CA PHE A 43 -18.61 17.66 5.40
C PHE A 43 -17.29 16.89 5.29
N ILE A 44 -16.65 16.90 4.11
CA ILE A 44 -15.39 16.19 3.84
C ILE A 44 -14.20 16.93 4.44
N ARG A 45 -14.15 18.27 4.35
CA ARG A 45 -13.07 19.10 4.90
C ARG A 45 -12.89 18.97 6.41
N TYR A 46 -14.01 18.88 7.13
CA TYR A 46 -13.99 18.78 8.59
C TYR A 46 -13.38 17.44 9.07
N LEU A 47 -13.48 16.37 8.29
CA LEU A 47 -12.92 15.06 8.64
C LEU A 47 -11.39 14.98 8.45
N ASP A 48 -10.82 15.81 7.58
CA ASP A 48 -9.37 15.83 7.28
C ASP A 48 -8.58 16.86 8.12
N TYR A 49 -9.22 17.92 8.66
CA TYR A 49 -8.56 19.00 9.38
C TYR A 49 -8.74 18.90 10.90
N ASN A 50 -7.94 18.07 11.57
CA ASN A 50 -7.70 18.22 13.01
C ASN A 50 -6.42 19.02 13.26
N GLN A 51 -6.52 20.34 13.07
CA GLN A 51 -5.70 21.37 13.73
C GLN A 51 -6.31 22.74 13.42
N LEU A 52 -7.18 23.26 14.29
CA LEU A 52 -7.66 24.64 14.20
C LEU A 52 -7.24 25.43 15.44
N LYS A 53 -6.74 26.65 15.19
CA LYS A 53 -6.46 27.69 16.19
C LYS A 53 -7.76 28.38 16.58
N GLU A 54 -7.74 29.08 17.71
CA GLU A 54 -8.90 29.53 18.49
C GLU A 54 -9.94 30.42 17.78
N ASP A 55 -9.68 30.96 16.58
CA ASP A 55 -10.63 31.82 15.85
C ASP A 55 -11.70 31.05 15.03
N ASP A 56 -11.60 29.72 14.90
CA ASP A 56 -12.49 28.90 14.07
C ASP A 56 -13.70 28.27 14.80
N CYS A 57 -13.91 28.60 16.08
CA CYS A 57 -14.89 27.92 16.95
C CYS A 57 -16.34 28.01 16.45
N HIS A 58 -16.76 29.14 15.86
CA HIS A 58 -18.14 29.31 15.38
C HIS A 58 -18.43 28.53 14.08
N LYS A 59 -17.46 28.46 13.17
CA LYS A 59 -17.58 27.73 11.89
C LYS A 59 -17.49 26.22 12.12
N ALA A 60 -16.57 25.79 12.99
CA ALA A 60 -16.46 24.41 13.45
C ALA A 60 -17.74 23.94 14.16
N ASN A 61 -18.45 24.81 14.88
CA ASN A 61 -19.71 24.48 15.53
C ASN A 61 -20.88 24.31 14.53
N SER A 62 -20.98 25.13 13.47
CA SER A 62 -22.02 24.93 12.44
C SER A 62 -21.76 23.66 11.62
N GLU A 63 -20.51 23.42 11.24
CA GLU A 63 -20.10 22.21 10.50
C GLU A 63 -20.34 20.94 11.33
N ASN A 64 -20.04 20.96 12.63
CA ASN A 64 -20.37 19.87 13.55
C ASN A 64 -21.87 19.60 13.66
N CYS A 65 -22.69 20.65 13.72
CA CYS A 65 -24.15 20.50 13.72
C CYS A 65 -24.64 19.86 12.41
N THR A 66 -24.08 20.26 11.27
CA THR A 66 -24.39 19.65 9.96
C THR A 66 -24.00 18.17 9.93
N LEU A 67 -22.79 17.83 10.39
CA LEU A 67 -22.29 16.45 10.53
C LEU A 67 -23.20 15.58 11.39
N LEU A 68 -23.63 16.10 12.55
CA LEU A 68 -24.55 15.40 13.43
C LEU A 68 -25.92 15.21 12.77
N SER A 69 -26.39 16.20 12.01
CA SER A 69 -27.65 16.10 11.25
C SER A 69 -27.58 15.02 10.16
N ILE A 70 -26.47 14.97 9.39
CA ILE A 70 -26.24 13.97 8.35
C ILE A 70 -26.15 12.59 8.99
N ARG A 71 -25.41 12.44 10.11
CA ARG A 71 -25.35 11.17 10.86
C ARG A 71 -26.72 10.72 11.35
N ARG A 72 -27.51 11.61 11.95
CA ARG A 72 -28.88 11.29 12.40
C ARG A 72 -29.76 10.84 11.24
N LYS A 73 -29.71 11.55 10.10
CA LYS A 73 -30.44 11.17 8.89
C LYS A 73 -29.97 9.83 8.32
N MET A 74 -28.66 9.55 8.31
CA MET A 74 -28.14 8.25 7.87
C MET A 74 -28.62 7.11 8.77
N VAL A 75 -28.61 7.31 10.09
CA VAL A 75 -29.11 6.32 11.06
C VAL A 75 -30.61 6.10 10.88
N ALA A 76 -31.40 7.18 10.82
CA ALA A 76 -32.85 7.12 10.64
C ALA A 76 -33.26 6.40 9.35
N ASN A 77 -32.49 6.58 8.27
CA ASN A 77 -32.76 5.96 6.97
C ASN A 77 -32.01 4.63 6.76
N ASN A 78 -31.36 4.09 7.79
CA ASN A 78 -30.56 2.86 7.72
C ASN A 78 -29.55 2.85 6.54
N MET A 79 -28.87 3.97 6.32
CA MET A 79 -27.89 4.14 5.24
C MET A 79 -26.46 3.96 5.74
N ILE A 80 -25.56 3.62 4.81
CA ILE A 80 -24.12 3.52 5.03
C ILE A 80 -23.38 4.43 4.06
N LEU A 81 -22.43 5.20 4.61
CA LEU A 81 -21.45 5.99 3.86
C LEU A 81 -20.07 5.35 4.00
N ARG A 82 -19.42 5.05 2.88
CA ARG A 82 -18.06 4.49 2.84
C ARG A 82 -17.19 5.20 1.82
N LEU A 83 -15.89 5.24 2.13
CA LEU A 83 -14.88 5.49 1.12
C LEU A 83 -14.71 4.22 0.28
N PRO A 84 -14.89 4.29 -1.04
CA PRO A 84 -14.63 3.15 -1.91
C PRO A 84 -13.13 2.92 -2.06
N TYR A 85 -12.77 1.70 -2.44
CA TYR A 85 -11.40 1.35 -2.77
C TYR A 85 -10.91 2.06 -4.04
N LYS A 86 -11.79 2.15 -5.04
CA LYS A 86 -11.57 2.77 -6.36
C LYS A 86 -12.89 3.16 -7.01
N GLY A 87 -12.90 4.27 -7.73
CA GLY A 87 -14.05 4.80 -8.48
C GLY A 87 -14.42 6.19 -7.98
N THR A 88 -15.71 6.40 -7.71
CA THR A 88 -16.26 7.64 -7.15
C THR A 88 -15.60 8.03 -5.82
N PRO A 89 -15.70 9.29 -5.37
CA PRO A 89 -15.12 9.72 -4.09
C PRO A 89 -15.79 9.09 -2.87
N PHE A 90 -17.08 8.76 -2.95
CA PHE A 90 -17.86 8.17 -1.87
C PHE A 90 -18.86 7.14 -2.41
N TYR A 91 -19.31 6.27 -1.51
CA TYR A 91 -20.37 5.30 -1.72
C TYR A 91 -21.43 5.48 -0.65
N ILE A 92 -22.68 5.67 -1.07
CA ILE A 92 -23.85 5.77 -0.21
C ILE A 92 -24.84 4.69 -0.66
N SER A 93 -25.35 3.90 0.28
CA SER A 93 -26.35 2.86 0.01
C SER A 93 -27.13 2.52 1.28
N SER A 94 -28.18 1.71 1.15
CA SER A 94 -28.80 0.98 2.27
C SER A 94 -27.74 0.13 2.98
N LYS A 95 -27.77 0.15 4.32
CA LYS A 95 -26.90 -0.65 5.18
C LYS A 95 -27.17 -2.15 4.99
N ASN A 96 -28.43 -2.54 4.78
CA ASN A 96 -28.81 -3.94 4.59
C ASN A 96 -28.22 -4.49 3.29
N ASP A 97 -28.36 -3.76 2.18
CA ASP A 97 -27.84 -4.15 0.87
C ASP A 97 -26.31 -4.32 0.90
N PHE A 98 -25.63 -3.43 1.63
CA PHE A 98 -24.18 -3.53 1.82
C PHE A 98 -23.83 -4.77 2.65
N GLN A 99 -24.54 -5.03 3.75
CA GLN A 99 -24.32 -6.22 4.58
C GLN A 99 -24.60 -7.52 3.82
N GLU A 100 -25.59 -7.55 2.94
CA GLU A 100 -25.85 -8.71 2.06
C GLU A 100 -24.66 -8.98 1.15
N LYS A 101 -24.05 -7.94 0.56
CA LYS A 101 -22.81 -8.08 -0.23
C LYS A 101 -21.65 -8.62 0.60
N GLU A 102 -21.49 -8.15 1.84
CA GLU A 102 -20.44 -8.63 2.75
C GLU A 102 -20.63 -10.12 3.10
N VAL A 103 -21.85 -10.52 3.46
CA VAL A 103 -22.20 -11.91 3.78
C VAL A 103 -22.05 -12.81 2.56
N ALA A 104 -22.49 -12.35 1.39
CA ALA A 104 -22.31 -13.07 0.13
C ALA A 104 -20.83 -13.31 -0.16
N TYR A 105 -19.97 -12.29 -0.01
CA TYR A 105 -18.53 -12.43 -0.23
C TYR A 105 -17.89 -13.46 0.72
N ILE A 106 -18.19 -13.39 2.02
CA ILE A 106 -17.64 -14.34 3.01
C ILE A 106 -18.08 -15.77 2.67
N THR A 107 -19.35 -15.95 2.31
CA THR A 107 -19.92 -17.27 2.01
C THR A 107 -19.35 -17.85 0.71
N GLN A 108 -19.31 -17.06 -0.36
CA GLN A 108 -18.83 -17.51 -1.67
C GLN A 108 -17.35 -17.86 -1.66
N THR A 109 -16.51 -17.06 -0.98
CA THR A 109 -15.07 -17.30 -0.97
C THR A 109 -14.66 -18.44 -0.04
N SER A 110 -15.47 -18.75 0.99
CA SER A 110 -15.15 -19.74 2.03
C SER A 110 -13.76 -19.54 2.65
N THR A 111 -13.30 -18.29 2.70
CA THR A 111 -11.94 -17.91 3.13
C THR A 111 -11.81 -17.85 4.64
N TRP A 112 -12.90 -17.46 5.31
CA TRP A 112 -12.98 -17.30 6.75
C TRP A 112 -13.96 -18.29 7.35
N VAL A 113 -13.57 -18.87 8.48
CA VAL A 113 -14.43 -19.72 9.30
C VAL A 113 -14.80 -18.95 10.55
N LEU A 114 -16.11 -18.83 10.82
CA LEU A 114 -16.61 -18.27 12.07
C LEU A 114 -16.33 -19.25 13.21
N LEU A 115 -15.61 -18.79 14.24
CA LEU A 115 -15.30 -19.58 15.42
C LEU A 115 -16.27 -19.29 16.57
N HIS A 116 -16.48 -18.00 16.86
CA HIS A 116 -17.38 -17.56 17.92
C HIS A 116 -18.11 -16.28 17.52
N LYS A 117 -19.40 -16.21 17.81
CA LYS A 117 -20.12 -14.92 17.85
C LYS A 117 -19.78 -14.22 19.17
N LEU A 118 -19.27 -13.00 19.10
CA LEU A 118 -18.96 -12.13 20.23
C LEU A 118 -20.27 -11.53 20.75
N ASN A 119 -21.01 -12.32 21.53
CA ASN A 119 -22.21 -11.92 22.26
C ASN A 119 -21.93 -11.94 23.78
N GLY A 120 -22.94 -11.71 24.62
CA GLY A 120 -22.79 -11.72 26.08
C GLY A 120 -22.14 -12.99 26.67
N VAL A 121 -22.22 -14.13 25.98
CA VAL A 121 -21.60 -15.41 26.40
C VAL A 121 -20.12 -15.49 26.04
N HIS A 122 -19.73 -14.91 24.90
CA HIS A 122 -18.37 -14.99 24.35
C HIS A 122 -17.71 -13.61 24.15
N GLN A 123 -18.09 -12.62 24.96
CA GLN A 123 -17.61 -11.23 24.83
C GLN A 123 -16.08 -11.15 24.88
N ASN A 124 -15.44 -12.04 25.65
CA ASN A 124 -13.99 -12.11 25.82
C ASN A 124 -13.28 -13.10 24.89
N ALA A 125 -13.98 -13.76 23.97
CA ALA A 125 -13.39 -14.80 23.13
C ALA A 125 -12.26 -14.27 22.23
N SER A 126 -12.36 -13.03 21.76
CA SER A 126 -11.31 -12.40 20.97
C SER A 126 -10.02 -12.17 21.79
N GLN A 127 -10.13 -11.74 23.04
CA GLN A 127 -9.00 -11.52 23.94
C GLN A 127 -8.36 -12.85 24.36
N LEU A 128 -9.17 -13.87 24.65
CA LEU A 128 -8.68 -15.21 24.96
C LEU A 128 -7.96 -15.84 23.77
N CYS A 129 -8.50 -15.68 22.55
CA CYS A 129 -7.84 -16.11 21.32
C CYS A 129 -6.51 -15.39 21.14
N LEU A 130 -6.49 -14.06 21.32
CA LEU A 130 -5.26 -13.28 21.22
C LEU A 130 -4.20 -13.78 22.21
N ALA A 131 -4.57 -13.99 23.48
CA ALA A 131 -3.66 -14.50 24.51
C ALA A 131 -3.05 -15.86 24.13
N LYS A 132 -3.85 -16.78 23.57
CA LYS A 132 -3.38 -18.08 23.07
C LYS A 132 -2.39 -17.94 21.92
N ILE A 133 -2.68 -17.07 20.95
CA ILE A 133 -1.77 -16.82 19.81
C ILE A 133 -0.44 -16.25 20.32
N LEU A 134 -0.49 -15.29 21.25
CA LEU A 134 0.71 -14.70 21.85
C LEU A 134 1.56 -15.74 22.55
N GLU A 135 0.95 -16.60 23.37
CA GLU A 135 1.61 -17.70 24.05
C GLU A 135 2.24 -18.70 23.07
N GLU A 136 1.52 -19.08 22.00
CA GLU A 136 2.04 -19.97 20.97
C GLU A 136 3.30 -19.39 20.29
N ILE A 137 3.25 -18.11 19.90
CA ILE A 137 4.37 -17.44 19.23
C ILE A 137 5.56 -17.30 20.17
N GLU A 138 5.37 -16.78 21.39
CA GLU A 138 6.44 -16.59 22.36
C GLU A 138 7.10 -17.92 22.75
N THR A 139 6.29 -18.97 22.97
CA THR A 139 6.79 -20.32 23.24
C THR A 139 7.62 -20.84 22.08
N LYS A 140 7.12 -20.68 20.85
CA LYS A 140 7.84 -21.14 19.66
C LYS A 140 9.17 -20.41 19.49
N LEU A 141 9.19 -19.09 19.62
CA LEU A 141 10.42 -18.29 19.51
C LEU A 141 11.43 -18.65 20.61
N SER A 142 10.97 -18.86 21.84
CA SER A 142 11.82 -19.27 22.97
C SER A 142 12.44 -20.65 22.71
N GLN A 143 11.64 -21.63 22.27
CA GLN A 143 12.13 -22.96 21.90
C GLN A 143 13.19 -22.91 20.80
N LEU A 144 12.99 -22.06 19.79
CA LEU A 144 13.96 -21.87 18.71
C LEU A 144 15.26 -21.23 19.20
N LEU A 145 15.18 -20.30 20.16
CA LEU A 145 16.35 -19.66 20.78
C LEU A 145 17.13 -20.65 21.66
N ASP A 146 16.43 -21.38 22.53
CA ASP A 146 17.03 -22.38 23.43
C ASP A 146 17.73 -23.50 22.64
N SER A 147 17.13 -23.91 21.52
CA SER A 147 17.69 -24.90 20.60
C SER A 147 18.79 -24.32 19.68
N LYS A 148 19.10 -23.02 19.79
CA LYS A 148 20.09 -22.29 18.99
C LYS A 148 19.81 -22.29 17.47
N TYR A 149 18.55 -22.49 17.07
CA TYR A 149 18.12 -22.34 15.68
C TYR A 149 17.94 -20.88 15.27
N ILE A 150 17.72 -20.00 16.26
CA ILE A 150 17.78 -18.55 16.09
C ILE A 150 18.72 -17.97 17.15
N ASN A 151 19.31 -16.80 16.87
CA ASN A 151 20.13 -16.08 17.83
C ASN A 151 19.30 -15.02 18.59
N GLU A 152 19.93 -14.35 19.55
CA GLU A 152 19.28 -13.28 20.34
C GLU A 152 18.79 -12.11 19.48
N VAL A 153 19.47 -11.81 18.37
CA VAL A 153 19.09 -10.73 17.44
C VAL A 153 17.78 -11.08 16.76
N HIS A 154 17.68 -12.27 16.17
CA HIS A 154 16.48 -12.80 15.54
C HIS A 154 15.31 -12.81 16.53
N HIS A 155 15.55 -13.32 17.75
CA HIS A 155 14.55 -13.34 18.80
C HIS A 155 14.09 -11.91 19.14
N SER A 156 15.01 -10.97 19.35
CA SER A 156 14.67 -9.58 19.68
C SER A 156 13.86 -8.86 18.60
N GLN A 157 14.12 -9.16 17.33
CA GLN A 157 13.42 -8.56 16.19
C GLN A 157 12.03 -9.16 15.98
N MET A 158 11.83 -10.43 16.32
CA MET A 158 10.56 -11.14 16.18
C MET A 158 9.71 -11.13 17.47
N ASN A 159 10.28 -10.74 18.61
CA ASN A 159 9.59 -10.75 19.91
C ASN A 159 8.37 -9.83 19.92
N ILE A 160 7.36 -10.20 20.70
CA ILE A 160 6.10 -9.48 20.79
C ILE A 160 6.08 -8.52 21.98
N ASN A 161 5.61 -7.29 21.75
CA ASN A 161 5.22 -6.40 22.84
C ASN A 161 3.71 -6.53 23.09
N ARG A 162 3.33 -7.31 24.12
CA ARG A 162 1.93 -7.59 24.46
C ARG A 162 1.08 -6.32 24.67
N SER A 163 1.67 -5.18 25.06
CA SER A 163 0.92 -3.93 25.27
C SER A 163 0.46 -3.26 23.97
N LEU A 164 1.20 -3.48 22.87
CA LEU A 164 0.96 -2.86 21.56
C LEU A 164 0.14 -3.76 20.63
N VAL A 165 0.18 -5.08 20.84
CA VAL A 165 -0.50 -6.02 19.95
C VAL A 165 -2.02 -5.94 20.06
N ARG A 166 -2.68 -6.07 18.91
CA ARG A 166 -4.12 -6.11 18.72
C ARG A 166 -4.50 -7.26 17.80
N MET A 167 -5.72 -7.78 17.98
CA MET A 167 -6.32 -8.70 17.03
C MET A 167 -6.54 -7.99 15.69
N HIS A 168 -6.41 -8.69 14.57
CA HIS A 168 -6.74 -8.09 13.28
C HIS A 168 -8.22 -7.72 13.21
N TYR A 169 -8.52 -6.68 12.44
CA TYR A 169 -9.88 -6.25 12.16
C TYR A 169 -10.14 -6.33 10.67
N LEU A 170 -11.23 -7.01 10.30
CA LEU A 170 -11.68 -7.11 8.91
C LEU A 170 -12.84 -6.14 8.72
N TYR A 171 -12.83 -5.42 7.59
CA TYR A 171 -13.95 -4.62 7.12
C TYR A 171 -14.00 -4.65 5.60
N PHE A 172 -15.13 -4.26 5.02
CA PHE A 172 -15.32 -4.23 3.58
C PHE A 172 -15.40 -2.81 3.05
N VAL A 173 -14.87 -2.62 1.85
CA VAL A 173 -14.94 -1.37 1.09
C VAL A 173 -15.55 -1.62 -0.30
N PRO A 174 -16.39 -0.72 -0.81
CA PRO A 174 -17.00 -0.87 -2.12
C PRO A 174 -16.00 -0.55 -3.25
N GLU A 175 -16.17 -1.21 -4.40
CA GLU A 175 -15.43 -0.93 -5.64
C GLU A 175 -16.36 -0.27 -6.67
N THR A 176 -16.55 1.05 -6.57
CA THR A 176 -17.56 1.80 -7.34
C THR A 176 -17.25 1.96 -8.83
N HIS A 177 -16.01 1.67 -9.26
CA HIS A 177 -15.62 1.62 -10.67
C HIS A 177 -16.10 0.35 -11.41
N LYS A 178 -16.72 -0.61 -10.71
CA LYS A 178 -17.27 -1.85 -11.30
C LYS A 178 -18.80 -1.76 -11.34
N GLU A 179 -19.41 -2.27 -12.41
CA GLU A 179 -20.88 -2.18 -12.65
C GLU A 179 -21.72 -2.67 -11.45
N GLU A 180 -21.38 -3.83 -10.87
CA GLU A 180 -22.13 -4.40 -9.73
C GLU A 180 -21.73 -3.80 -8.36
N ILE A 181 -20.71 -2.95 -8.32
CA ILE A 181 -20.12 -2.36 -7.11
C ILE A 181 -19.88 -3.45 -6.05
N PRO A 182 -18.97 -4.42 -6.30
CA PRO A 182 -18.68 -5.47 -5.35
C PRO A 182 -17.97 -4.89 -4.12
N VAL A 183 -17.92 -5.70 -3.06
CA VAL A 183 -17.18 -5.38 -1.84
C VAL A 183 -15.82 -6.07 -1.85
N ARG A 184 -14.80 -5.37 -1.34
CA ARG A 184 -13.44 -5.88 -1.17
C ARG A 184 -13.09 -5.96 0.31
N PRO A 185 -12.54 -7.09 0.80
CA PRO A 185 -12.10 -7.23 2.18
C PRO A 185 -10.78 -6.49 2.42
N ILE A 186 -10.75 -5.66 3.47
CA ILE A 186 -9.54 -5.00 3.97
C ILE A 186 -9.28 -5.48 5.39
N MET A 187 -8.07 -5.95 5.63
CA MET A 187 -7.64 -6.40 6.95
C MET A 187 -6.62 -5.45 7.55
N VAL A 188 -6.92 -4.91 8.73
CA VAL A 188 -6.01 -4.08 9.51
C VAL A 188 -5.08 -4.98 10.31
N CYS A 189 -3.79 -4.97 9.97
CA CYS A 189 -2.80 -5.92 10.52
C CYS A 189 -1.57 -5.28 11.16
N ASN A 190 -1.40 -3.95 11.15
CA ASN A 190 -0.16 -3.28 11.53
C ASN A 190 0.34 -3.65 12.95
N ASP A 191 -0.59 -3.85 13.88
CA ASP A 191 -0.31 -4.24 15.26
C ASP A 191 -0.64 -5.72 15.54
N GLY A 192 -0.68 -6.54 14.49
CA GLY A 192 -1.04 -7.95 14.56
C GLY A 192 -0.01 -8.80 15.31
N PRO A 193 -0.43 -9.94 15.89
CA PRO A 193 0.45 -10.78 16.72
C PRO A 193 1.63 -11.39 15.94
N THR A 194 1.49 -11.54 14.62
CA THR A 194 2.52 -12.14 13.74
C THR A 194 3.36 -11.09 12.99
N MET A 195 3.07 -9.80 13.17
CA MET A 195 3.65 -8.73 12.34
C MET A 195 5.17 -8.63 12.46
N ASN A 196 5.74 -8.86 13.65
CA ASN A 196 7.19 -8.78 13.84
C ASN A 196 7.93 -9.90 13.10
N ILE A 197 7.38 -11.12 13.10
CA ILE A 197 7.87 -12.22 12.27
C ILE A 197 7.78 -11.84 10.79
N VAL A 198 6.63 -11.33 10.34
CA VAL A 198 6.41 -10.90 8.95
C VAL A 198 7.42 -9.83 8.52
N ARG A 199 7.65 -8.79 9.34
CA ARG A 199 8.61 -7.71 9.06
C ARG A 199 10.04 -8.24 8.92
N TYR A 200 10.40 -9.27 9.68
CA TYR A 200 11.72 -9.89 9.61
C TYR A 200 11.89 -10.81 8.38
N ILE A 201 10.96 -11.74 8.15
CA ILE A 201 11.14 -12.77 7.09
C ILE A 201 10.82 -12.27 5.67
N THR A 202 9.89 -11.31 5.52
CA THR A 202 9.41 -10.91 4.19
C THR A 202 10.52 -10.31 3.32
N PRO A 203 11.39 -9.39 3.82
CA PRO A 203 12.48 -8.85 3.02
C PRO A 203 13.48 -9.93 2.55
N LEU A 204 13.79 -10.90 3.41
CA LEU A 204 14.68 -12.02 3.09
C LEU A 204 14.11 -12.82 1.92
N LEU A 205 12.85 -13.21 2.01
CA LEU A 205 12.16 -14.00 1.00
C LEU A 205 11.94 -13.23 -0.32
N TRP A 206 11.63 -11.93 -0.27
CA TRP A 206 11.57 -11.10 -1.48
C TRP A 206 12.88 -11.11 -2.23
N SER A 207 14.01 -11.00 -1.52
CA SER A 207 15.33 -11.02 -2.15
C SER A 207 15.59 -12.32 -2.92
N ILE A 208 15.12 -13.45 -2.40
CA ILE A 208 15.26 -14.76 -3.05
C ILE A 208 14.36 -14.82 -4.29
N PHE A 209 13.08 -14.45 -4.13
CA PHE A 209 12.13 -14.45 -5.24
C PHE A 209 12.59 -13.55 -6.40
N ASP A 210 13.06 -12.34 -6.11
CA ASP A 210 13.51 -11.38 -7.12
C ASP A 210 14.71 -11.90 -7.92
N ARG A 211 15.69 -12.50 -7.23
CA ARG A 211 16.84 -13.13 -7.90
C ARG A 211 16.44 -14.35 -8.73
N ALA A 212 15.55 -15.18 -8.19
CA ALA A 212 15.11 -16.41 -8.87
C ALA A 212 14.38 -16.10 -10.19
N THR A 213 13.54 -15.07 -10.17
CA THR A 213 12.64 -14.73 -11.27
C THR A 213 13.14 -13.61 -12.19
N ASN A 214 14.23 -12.93 -11.82
CA ASN A 214 14.66 -11.67 -12.44
C ASN A 214 13.55 -10.60 -12.45
N CYS A 215 12.60 -10.69 -11.50
CA CYS A 215 11.47 -9.78 -11.45
C CYS A 215 11.87 -8.43 -10.85
N ARG A 216 11.59 -7.36 -11.57
CA ARG A 216 11.76 -5.99 -11.08
C ARG A 216 10.59 -5.60 -10.17
N ARG A 217 10.89 -5.03 -9.00
CA ARG A 217 9.87 -4.47 -8.10
C ARG A 217 9.75 -2.97 -8.32
N PHE A 218 8.58 -2.51 -8.73
CA PHE A 218 8.27 -1.09 -8.85
C PHE A 218 7.76 -0.55 -7.51
N GLN A 219 8.18 0.66 -7.14
CA GLN A 219 7.77 1.38 -5.94
C GLN A 219 6.77 2.50 -6.27
N ASN A 220 6.96 3.20 -7.38
CA ASN A 220 6.15 4.36 -7.80
C ASN A 220 5.24 4.06 -9.01
N GLY A 221 4.76 2.82 -9.14
CA GLY A 221 3.79 2.43 -10.17
C GLY A 221 4.26 2.69 -11.59
N SER A 222 3.55 3.59 -12.29
CA SER A 222 3.75 3.92 -13.70
C SER A 222 5.15 4.39 -14.04
N ILE A 223 5.75 5.24 -13.21
CA ILE A 223 7.01 5.83 -13.67
C ILE A 223 8.15 4.82 -13.63
N ASP A 224 8.20 4.00 -12.59
CA ASP A 224 9.27 3.00 -12.46
C ASP A 224 9.20 1.99 -13.62
N VAL A 225 7.99 1.64 -14.08
CA VAL A 225 7.84 0.75 -15.24
C VAL A 225 8.32 1.40 -16.53
N ILE A 226 7.96 2.67 -16.80
CA ILE A 226 8.37 3.38 -18.02
C ILE A 226 9.89 3.48 -18.07
N HIS A 227 10.52 3.98 -17.00
CA HIS A 227 11.97 4.12 -16.96
C HIS A 227 12.68 2.77 -17.14
N ALA A 228 12.17 1.71 -16.50
CA ALA A 228 12.73 0.38 -16.66
C ALA A 228 12.56 -0.17 -18.09
N MET A 229 11.44 0.10 -18.75
CA MET A 229 11.18 -0.32 -20.13
C MET A 229 11.96 0.50 -21.16
N GLU A 230 12.17 1.80 -20.92
CA GLU A 230 13.05 2.63 -21.75
C GLU A 230 14.49 2.12 -21.69
N LYS A 231 14.99 1.81 -20.50
CA LYS A 231 16.32 1.20 -20.33
C LYS A 231 16.40 -0.15 -21.04
N TYR A 232 15.36 -0.97 -20.93
CA TYR A 232 15.25 -2.25 -21.64
C TYR A 232 15.31 -2.07 -23.17
N ALA A 233 14.62 -1.06 -23.70
CA ALA A 233 14.67 -0.72 -25.12
C ALA A 233 16.05 -0.18 -25.55
N GLN A 234 16.66 0.70 -24.76
CA GLN A 234 18.00 1.26 -25.01
C GLN A 234 19.10 0.20 -25.03
N MET A 235 18.93 -0.88 -24.26
CA MET A 235 19.82 -2.04 -24.29
C MET A 235 19.62 -2.94 -25.53
N GLY A 236 18.68 -2.60 -26.42
CA GLY A 236 18.38 -3.37 -27.63
C GLY A 236 17.57 -4.64 -27.37
N HIS A 237 16.93 -4.78 -26.20
CA HIS A 237 16.16 -5.98 -25.86
C HIS A 237 14.71 -5.91 -26.38
N LEU A 238 14.20 -4.72 -26.70
CA LEU A 238 12.89 -4.57 -27.34
C LEU A 238 13.03 -4.87 -28.84
N LYS A 239 12.44 -5.98 -29.29
CA LYS A 239 12.54 -6.44 -30.70
C LYS A 239 11.29 -6.06 -31.49
N PRO A 240 11.36 -5.97 -32.83
CA PRO A 240 10.18 -5.81 -33.66
C PRO A 240 9.17 -6.94 -33.39
N GLY A 241 7.90 -6.58 -33.23
CA GLY A 241 6.83 -7.55 -32.95
C GLY A 241 6.79 -8.08 -31.50
N THR A 242 7.47 -7.42 -30.56
CA THR A 242 7.36 -7.76 -29.13
C THR A 242 5.93 -7.51 -28.65
N PHE A 243 5.35 -8.48 -27.96
CA PHE A 243 4.10 -8.26 -27.23
C PHE A 243 4.38 -7.86 -25.80
N PHE A 244 3.50 -7.04 -25.24
CA PHE A 244 3.44 -6.81 -23.81
C PHE A 244 2.32 -7.66 -23.22
N VAL A 245 2.56 -8.19 -22.03
CA VAL A 245 1.57 -8.94 -21.28
C VAL A 245 1.42 -8.32 -19.91
N THR A 246 0.18 -8.03 -19.52
CA THR A 246 -0.14 -7.58 -18.17
C THR A 246 -1.00 -8.61 -17.46
N PHE A 247 -0.69 -8.85 -16.19
CA PHE A 247 -1.47 -9.65 -15.27
C PHE A 247 -2.06 -8.72 -14.23
N ASN A 248 -3.38 -8.70 -14.13
CA ASN A 248 -4.10 -8.06 -13.03
C ASN A 248 -4.79 -9.15 -12.23
N MET A 249 -4.48 -9.19 -10.94
CA MET A 249 -4.88 -10.28 -10.09
C MET A 249 -5.93 -9.79 -9.09
N ASP A 250 -7.16 -10.28 -9.23
CA ASP A 250 -8.26 -9.96 -8.33
C ASP A 250 -8.25 -10.91 -7.11
N ASP A 251 -8.62 -10.39 -5.92
CA ASP A 251 -8.80 -11.17 -4.68
C ASP A 251 -7.64 -12.13 -4.32
N LEU A 252 -6.40 -11.68 -4.56
CA LEU A 252 -5.20 -12.48 -4.35
C LEU A 252 -4.95 -12.96 -2.92
N THR A 253 -5.49 -12.23 -1.95
CA THR A 253 -5.22 -12.43 -0.54
C THR A 253 -6.12 -13.51 0.03
N THR A 254 -7.08 -14.04 -0.72
CA THR A 254 -8.06 -15.03 -0.22
C THR A 254 -7.94 -16.38 -0.92
N SER A 255 -7.06 -16.50 -1.92
CA SER A 255 -7.17 -17.53 -2.96
C SER A 255 -6.18 -18.70 -2.87
N PHE A 256 -5.14 -18.62 -2.02
CA PHE A 256 -4.09 -19.64 -1.98
C PHE A 256 -4.24 -20.68 -0.87
N LEU A 257 -3.93 -21.94 -1.17
CA LEU A 257 -3.93 -23.02 -0.16
C LEU A 257 -2.59 -23.05 0.57
N HIS A 258 -2.62 -23.02 1.91
CA HIS A 258 -1.41 -22.96 2.73
C HIS A 258 -0.43 -24.10 2.41
N ASP A 259 -0.90 -25.35 2.30
CA ASP A 259 -0.01 -26.51 2.04
C ASP A 259 0.69 -26.46 0.68
N GLN A 260 -0.03 -26.04 -0.36
CA GLN A 260 0.54 -25.85 -1.69
C GLN A 260 1.56 -24.70 -1.68
N THR A 261 1.25 -23.62 -0.96
CA THR A 261 2.17 -22.50 -0.76
C THR A 261 3.44 -22.92 -0.06
N MET A 262 3.33 -23.68 1.03
CA MET A 262 4.47 -24.18 1.80
C MET A 262 5.36 -25.06 0.94
N SER A 263 4.77 -25.92 0.11
CA SER A 263 5.48 -26.80 -0.82
C SER A 263 6.23 -26.02 -1.91
N THR A 264 5.56 -25.02 -2.50
CA THR A 264 6.15 -24.16 -3.55
C THR A 264 7.28 -23.29 -2.98
N LEU A 265 7.07 -22.71 -1.80
CA LEU A 265 8.09 -21.94 -1.10
C LEU A 265 9.30 -22.82 -0.75
N LYS A 266 9.09 -24.04 -0.25
CA LYS A 266 10.18 -24.98 0.03
C LYS A 266 11.00 -25.26 -1.22
N ARG A 267 10.34 -25.51 -2.35
CA ARG A 267 11.02 -25.73 -3.64
C ARG A 267 11.87 -24.53 -4.05
N LEU A 268 11.30 -23.32 -4.01
CA LEU A 268 12.02 -22.07 -4.26
C LEU A 268 13.27 -21.96 -3.38
N LEU A 269 13.13 -22.17 -2.08
CA LEU A 269 14.25 -22.03 -1.13
C LEU A 269 15.35 -23.06 -1.39
N VAL A 270 15.00 -24.32 -1.65
CA VAL A 270 15.97 -25.39 -1.92
C VAL A 270 16.73 -25.15 -3.23
N GLU A 271 16.04 -24.67 -4.26
CA GLU A 271 16.66 -24.41 -5.58
C GLU A 271 17.55 -23.16 -5.58
N GLN A 272 17.26 -22.17 -4.72
CA GLN A 272 17.96 -20.87 -4.74
C GLN A 272 19.00 -20.68 -3.63
N LEU A 273 18.99 -21.48 -2.56
CA LEU A 273 19.93 -21.37 -1.45
C LEU A 273 20.95 -22.51 -1.46
N GLN A 274 22.18 -22.23 -1.86
CA GLN A 274 23.28 -23.21 -1.91
C GLN A 274 23.56 -23.81 -0.51
N ASP A 275 23.71 -22.96 0.51
CA ASP A 275 23.98 -23.37 1.89
C ASP A 275 22.71 -23.74 2.68
N LYS A 276 21.54 -23.81 2.02
CA LYS A 276 20.23 -24.06 2.63
C LYS A 276 19.92 -23.15 3.83
N THR A 277 20.53 -21.97 3.88
CA THR A 277 20.34 -20.97 4.93
C THR A 277 20.25 -19.56 4.34
N ILE A 278 19.59 -18.66 5.07
CA ILE A 278 19.61 -17.22 4.81
C ILE A 278 19.53 -16.49 6.15
N ASP A 279 20.41 -15.52 6.36
CA ASP A 279 20.56 -14.81 7.64
C ASP A 279 20.74 -15.75 8.84
N GLY A 280 21.48 -16.84 8.64
CA GLY A 280 21.69 -17.88 9.67
C GLY A 280 20.45 -18.75 9.97
N LEU A 281 19.31 -18.54 9.30
CA LEU A 281 18.14 -19.39 9.42
C LEU A 281 18.16 -20.51 8.38
N THR A 282 17.85 -21.74 8.80
CA THR A 282 17.66 -22.85 7.86
C THR A 282 16.32 -22.74 7.14
N ILE A 283 16.20 -23.42 5.98
CA ILE A 283 14.94 -23.52 5.24
C ILE A 283 13.79 -24.00 6.14
N ASP A 284 14.02 -25.02 6.99
CA ASP A 284 12.98 -25.57 7.85
C ASP A 284 12.49 -24.57 8.90
N ILE A 285 13.38 -23.72 9.43
CA ILE A 285 12.99 -22.65 10.36
C ILE A 285 12.15 -21.59 9.66
N ILE A 286 12.55 -21.18 8.46
CA ILE A 286 11.78 -20.22 7.66
C ILE A 286 10.39 -20.75 7.36
N LEU A 287 10.28 -22.02 6.95
CA LEU A 287 8.99 -22.66 6.70
C LEU A 287 8.15 -22.74 7.98
N GLN A 288 8.75 -23.07 9.12
CA GLN A 288 8.04 -23.05 10.41
C GLN A 288 7.52 -21.66 10.77
N LEU A 289 8.30 -20.61 10.56
CA LEU A 289 7.87 -19.21 10.81
C LEU A 289 6.75 -18.78 9.86
N VAL A 290 6.85 -19.08 8.57
CA VAL A 290 5.79 -18.78 7.59
C VAL A 290 4.51 -19.53 7.93
N HIS A 291 4.61 -20.82 8.28
CA HIS A 291 3.46 -21.61 8.70
C HIS A 291 2.81 -21.06 9.98
N LEU A 292 3.61 -20.64 10.96
CA LEU A 292 3.13 -20.00 12.18
C LEU A 292 2.36 -18.72 11.86
N VAL A 293 2.83 -17.91 10.90
CA VAL A 293 2.12 -16.70 10.44
C VAL A 293 0.78 -17.06 9.78
N LEU A 294 0.77 -18.01 8.84
CA LEU A 294 -0.44 -18.40 8.09
C LEU A 294 -1.51 -19.04 8.98
N LYS A 295 -1.10 -19.89 9.93
CA LYS A 295 -1.99 -20.55 10.89
C LYS A 295 -2.67 -19.55 11.82
N ASN A 296 -1.95 -18.49 12.22
CA ASN A 296 -2.40 -17.50 13.21
C ASN A 296 -3.02 -16.25 12.58
N GLN A 297 -3.83 -16.42 11.55
CA GLN A 297 -4.59 -15.34 10.92
C GLN A 297 -6.02 -15.31 11.44
N PHE A 298 -6.19 -14.67 12.60
CA PHE A 298 -7.49 -14.44 13.21
C PHE A 298 -7.90 -12.98 13.06
N CYS A 299 -9.18 -12.73 12.86
CA CYS A 299 -9.73 -11.39 12.78
C CYS A 299 -11.10 -11.27 13.43
N VAL A 300 -11.43 -10.06 13.86
CA VAL A 300 -12.79 -9.70 14.29
C VAL A 300 -13.48 -8.98 13.14
N TYR A 301 -14.73 -9.35 12.88
CA TYR A 301 -15.62 -8.68 11.94
C TYR A 301 -17.07 -8.87 12.39
N ASN A 302 -17.88 -7.81 12.35
CA ASN A 302 -19.31 -7.84 12.64
C ASN A 302 -19.70 -8.73 13.84
N ASN A 303 -19.12 -8.45 15.02
CA ASN A 303 -19.32 -9.20 16.26
C ASN A 303 -19.03 -10.72 16.13
N GLY A 304 -18.13 -11.12 15.25
CA GLY A 304 -17.65 -12.48 15.12
C GLY A 304 -16.13 -12.56 15.16
N LEU A 305 -15.61 -13.61 15.78
CA LEU A 305 -14.21 -14.01 15.70
C LEU A 305 -14.08 -15.05 14.58
N TYR A 306 -13.24 -14.74 13.59
CA TYR A 306 -13.01 -15.57 12.42
C TYR A 306 -11.54 -16.00 12.34
N GLN A 307 -11.31 -17.17 11.74
CA GLN A 307 -9.99 -17.60 11.29
C GLN A 307 -9.96 -17.63 9.77
N GLN A 308 -8.94 -17.04 9.18
CA GLN A 308 -8.66 -17.14 7.76
C GLN A 308 -7.95 -18.47 7.47
N ILE A 309 -8.60 -19.35 6.72
CA ILE A 309 -8.10 -20.72 6.41
C ILE A 309 -7.50 -20.83 5.00
N HIS A 310 -7.72 -19.81 4.16
CA HIS A 310 -7.18 -19.71 2.81
C HIS A 310 -6.61 -18.32 2.55
N GLY A 311 -5.60 -18.25 1.70
CA GLY A 311 -4.88 -17.02 1.40
C GLY A 311 -4.10 -16.48 2.59
N GLY A 312 -3.98 -15.17 2.66
CA GLY A 312 -3.38 -14.44 3.75
C GLY A 312 -4.08 -13.11 4.02
N ALA A 313 -3.86 -12.52 5.18
CA ALA A 313 -4.40 -11.19 5.45
C ALA A 313 -3.85 -10.15 4.46
N SER A 314 -4.73 -9.33 3.85
CA SER A 314 -4.36 -8.40 2.78
C SER A 314 -3.40 -7.29 3.20
N GLY A 315 -3.40 -6.94 4.49
CA GLY A 315 -2.46 -5.98 5.08
C GLY A 315 -1.08 -6.56 5.40
N LEU A 316 -0.84 -7.87 5.25
CA LEU A 316 0.46 -8.48 5.54
C LEU A 316 1.36 -8.47 4.29
N PRO A 317 2.57 -7.87 4.35
CA PRO A 317 3.54 -7.91 3.26
C PRO A 317 3.90 -9.32 2.77
N LEU A 318 3.86 -10.31 3.67
CA LEU A 318 4.12 -11.71 3.35
C LEU A 318 3.06 -12.30 2.40
N THR A 319 1.79 -11.93 2.55
CA THR A 319 0.68 -12.47 1.75
C THR A 319 0.92 -12.25 0.26
N MET A 320 1.29 -11.03 -0.13
CA MET A 320 1.57 -10.70 -1.53
C MET A 320 2.73 -11.53 -2.07
N LEU A 321 3.84 -11.62 -1.32
CA LEU A 321 4.99 -12.43 -1.72
C LEU A 321 4.60 -13.90 -1.97
N LEU A 322 3.85 -14.51 -1.05
CA LEU A 322 3.44 -15.91 -1.17
C LEU A 322 2.54 -16.14 -2.39
N THR A 323 1.68 -15.18 -2.70
CA THR A 323 0.89 -15.20 -3.93
C THR A 323 1.78 -15.18 -5.17
N TYR A 324 2.77 -14.29 -5.24
CA TYR A 324 3.71 -14.23 -6.36
C TYR A 324 4.53 -15.52 -6.49
N VAL A 325 4.97 -16.10 -5.37
CA VAL A 325 5.66 -17.39 -5.33
C VAL A 325 4.77 -18.49 -5.93
N ASN A 326 3.51 -18.59 -5.52
CA ASN A 326 2.60 -19.60 -6.06
C ASN A 326 2.29 -19.41 -7.54
N LEU A 327 2.01 -18.17 -7.95
CA LEU A 327 1.61 -17.89 -9.32
C LEU A 327 2.79 -18.08 -10.28
N PHE A 328 3.91 -17.40 -10.03
CA PHE A 328 5.02 -17.36 -10.98
C PHE A 328 6.02 -18.48 -10.78
N TYR A 329 6.32 -18.85 -9.54
CA TYR A 329 7.25 -19.95 -9.28
C TYR A 329 6.57 -21.31 -9.23
N GLY A 330 5.33 -21.37 -8.73
CA GLY A 330 4.52 -22.58 -8.68
C GLY A 330 3.96 -22.92 -10.05
N GLN A 331 2.94 -22.17 -10.47
CA GLN A 331 2.14 -22.47 -11.66
C GLN A 331 2.91 -22.13 -12.94
N HIS A 332 3.53 -20.96 -13.02
CA HIS A 332 4.16 -20.46 -14.25
C HIS A 332 5.69 -20.56 -14.25
N SER A 333 6.25 -21.62 -13.66
CA SER A 333 7.71 -21.80 -13.56
C SER A 333 8.42 -21.85 -14.92
N GLU A 334 7.82 -22.51 -15.91
CA GLU A 334 8.34 -22.57 -17.29
C GLU A 334 8.33 -21.20 -17.98
N LEU A 335 7.30 -20.38 -17.72
CA LEU A 335 7.24 -19.00 -18.18
C LEU A 335 8.39 -18.20 -17.58
N ILE A 336 8.60 -18.26 -16.27
CA ILE A 336 9.71 -17.58 -15.62
C ILE A 336 11.07 -18.02 -16.17
N LYS A 337 11.24 -19.33 -16.38
CA LYS A 337 12.45 -19.86 -17.01
C LYS A 337 12.65 -19.29 -18.42
N THR A 338 11.59 -19.26 -19.24
CA THR A 338 11.64 -18.74 -20.60
C THR A 338 11.95 -17.24 -20.63
N ILE A 339 11.31 -16.46 -19.76
CA ILE A 339 11.57 -15.02 -19.60
C ILE A 339 13.06 -14.80 -19.31
N LYS A 340 13.62 -15.59 -18.38
CA LYS A 340 15.02 -15.47 -17.99
C LYS A 340 15.97 -15.89 -19.11
N GLU A 341 15.67 -16.97 -19.84
CA GLU A 341 16.49 -17.44 -20.96
C GLU A 341 16.48 -16.49 -22.16
N LYS A 342 15.38 -15.78 -22.38
CA LYS A 342 15.22 -14.83 -23.49
C LYS A 342 15.53 -13.38 -23.11
N ASP A 343 15.97 -13.14 -21.88
CA ASP A 343 16.17 -11.81 -21.30
C ASP A 343 14.96 -10.90 -21.46
N GLU A 344 13.75 -11.45 -21.34
CA GLU A 344 12.52 -10.69 -21.41
C GLU A 344 12.34 -9.81 -20.17
N PHE A 345 11.67 -8.67 -20.35
CA PHE A 345 11.29 -7.80 -19.26
C PHE A 345 10.27 -8.49 -18.35
N PHE A 346 10.49 -8.46 -17.03
CA PHE A 346 9.48 -8.85 -16.05
C PHE A 346 9.51 -7.90 -14.85
N GLY A 347 8.35 -7.40 -14.46
CA GLY A 347 8.22 -6.50 -13.33
C GLY A 347 6.84 -6.52 -12.69
N ARG A 348 6.75 -5.98 -11.48
CA ARG A 348 5.51 -5.99 -10.69
C ARG A 348 5.31 -4.72 -9.87
N TYR A 349 4.05 -4.37 -9.69
CA TYR A 349 3.57 -3.33 -8.79
C TYR A 349 2.28 -3.78 -8.11
N ARG A 350 2.34 -3.98 -6.78
CA ARG A 350 1.21 -4.47 -5.97
C ARG A 350 0.57 -5.74 -6.57
N GLU A 351 -0.71 -5.74 -6.92
CA GLU A 351 -1.45 -6.84 -7.55
C GLU A 351 -1.32 -6.93 -9.08
N GLN A 352 -0.44 -6.13 -9.68
CA GLN A 352 -0.19 -6.12 -11.12
C GLN A 352 1.22 -6.58 -11.46
N ALA A 353 1.35 -7.34 -12.53
CA ALA A 353 2.63 -7.69 -13.14
C ALA A 353 2.62 -7.40 -14.63
N ILE A 354 3.79 -7.13 -15.19
CA ILE A 354 4.00 -6.87 -16.61
C ILE A 354 5.24 -7.62 -17.09
N LEU A 355 5.14 -8.18 -18.30
CA LEU A 355 6.28 -8.74 -19.01
C LEU A 355 6.25 -8.40 -20.49
N THR A 356 7.39 -8.58 -21.16
CA THR A 356 7.48 -8.60 -22.63
C THR A 356 7.55 -10.03 -23.12
N TRP A 357 7.04 -10.31 -24.31
CA TRP A 357 7.12 -11.62 -24.97
C TRP A 357 7.53 -11.47 -26.43
N HIS A 358 8.65 -12.09 -26.81
CA HIS A 358 9.16 -12.05 -28.20
C HIS A 358 8.60 -13.16 -29.10
N GLY A 359 7.97 -14.18 -28.53
CA GLY A 359 7.39 -15.29 -29.31
C GLY A 359 6.01 -14.95 -29.89
N SER A 360 5.38 -15.94 -30.53
CA SER A 360 4.00 -15.77 -31.01
C SER A 360 3.00 -15.73 -29.84
N LYS A 361 1.83 -15.09 -30.06
CA LYS A 361 0.74 -15.11 -29.06
C LYS A 361 0.26 -16.53 -28.76
N ASP A 362 0.35 -17.44 -29.71
CA ASP A 362 -0.12 -18.82 -29.54
C ASP A 362 0.88 -19.67 -28.77
N GLU A 363 2.19 -19.44 -28.94
CA GLU A 363 3.21 -20.00 -28.04
C GLU A 363 2.97 -19.57 -26.59
N PHE A 364 2.74 -18.27 -26.37
CA PHE A 364 2.47 -17.73 -25.04
C PHE A 364 1.22 -18.35 -24.42
N ARG A 365 0.11 -18.38 -25.17
CA ARG A 365 -1.14 -19.00 -24.72
C ARG A 365 -0.96 -20.49 -24.42
N THR A 366 -0.15 -21.18 -25.21
CA THR A 366 0.15 -22.60 -24.97
C THR A 366 0.95 -22.78 -23.69
N LEU A 367 1.95 -21.94 -23.44
CA LEU A 367 2.76 -21.95 -22.23
C LEU A 367 1.92 -21.66 -20.98
N ILE A 368 0.98 -20.71 -21.07
CA ILE A 368 0.03 -20.43 -19.99
C ILE A 368 -0.91 -21.62 -19.80
N LYS A 369 -1.60 -22.08 -20.86
CA LYS A 369 -2.61 -23.16 -20.78
C LYS A 369 -2.06 -24.49 -20.26
N LYS A 370 -0.84 -24.87 -20.64
CA LYS A 370 -0.16 -26.07 -20.12
C LYS A 370 0.01 -26.04 -18.60
N ASN A 371 0.05 -24.85 -18.04
CA ASN A 371 0.44 -24.58 -16.67
C ASN A 371 -0.71 -24.06 -15.80
N ILE A 372 -1.90 -23.80 -16.37
CA ILE A 372 -3.10 -23.65 -15.57
C ILE A 372 -3.63 -25.05 -15.26
N HIS A 373 -3.28 -25.60 -14.09
CA HIS A 373 -4.12 -26.63 -13.48
C HIS A 373 -5.40 -25.93 -12.98
N VAL A 374 -6.32 -25.65 -13.91
CA VAL A 374 -7.54 -24.82 -13.73
C VAL A 374 -8.44 -25.35 -12.61
N GLU A 375 -8.29 -26.61 -12.20
CA GLU A 375 -9.24 -27.23 -11.28
C GLU A 375 -9.08 -26.82 -9.80
N HIS A 376 -7.99 -26.14 -9.41
CA HIS A 376 -7.73 -25.86 -7.98
C HIS A 376 -7.32 -24.42 -7.64
N THR A 377 -7.31 -23.50 -8.61
CA THR A 377 -6.84 -22.13 -8.39
C THR A 377 -8.01 -21.17 -8.23
N ARG A 378 -8.24 -20.66 -7.01
CA ARG A 378 -9.23 -19.61 -6.73
C ARG A 378 -8.78 -18.20 -7.18
N TYR A 379 -7.71 -18.09 -7.97
CA TYR A 379 -7.19 -16.81 -8.45
C TYR A 379 -7.96 -16.38 -9.71
N LEU A 380 -8.56 -15.19 -9.70
CA LEU A 380 -9.02 -14.57 -10.94
C LEU A 380 -7.87 -13.71 -11.50
N VAL A 381 -7.13 -14.27 -12.46
CA VAL A 381 -6.04 -13.55 -13.15
C VAL A 381 -6.56 -13.03 -14.49
N LYS A 382 -6.78 -11.73 -14.56
CA LYS A 382 -7.09 -11.04 -15.82
C LYS A 382 -5.79 -10.78 -16.56
N MET A 383 -5.71 -11.28 -17.78
CA MET A 383 -4.52 -11.18 -18.61
C MET A 383 -4.83 -10.39 -19.88
N SER A 384 -3.99 -9.42 -20.22
CA SER A 384 -4.01 -8.72 -21.50
C SER A 384 -2.72 -8.97 -22.26
N ILE A 385 -2.81 -9.23 -23.57
CA ILE A 385 -1.67 -9.45 -24.46
C ILE A 385 -1.81 -8.70 -25.78
N GLY A 386 -0.87 -7.80 -26.06
CA GLY A 386 -0.94 -6.95 -27.24
C GLY A 386 0.34 -6.18 -27.53
N SER A 387 0.38 -5.51 -28.69
CA SER A 387 1.38 -4.49 -29.00
C SER A 387 1.16 -3.20 -28.20
N THR A 388 -0.02 -3.06 -27.60
CA THR A 388 -0.41 -2.00 -26.67
C THR A 388 -1.06 -2.65 -25.45
N VAL A 389 -0.64 -2.26 -24.25
CA VAL A 389 -1.23 -2.70 -22.98
C VAL A 389 -1.32 -1.54 -22.00
N HIS A 390 -2.19 -1.70 -21.01
CA HIS A 390 -2.33 -0.73 -19.93
C HIS A 390 -1.74 -1.35 -18.67
N PHE A 391 -0.86 -0.61 -18.00
CA PHE A 391 -0.28 -1.00 -16.73
C PHE A 391 -0.40 0.17 -15.76
N HIS A 392 -1.16 -0.04 -14.69
CA HIS A 392 -1.62 1.01 -13.80
C HIS A 392 -2.30 2.15 -14.58
N ASP A 393 -1.71 3.35 -14.57
CA ASP A 393 -2.24 4.59 -15.11
C ASP A 393 -1.46 5.07 -16.36
N VAL A 394 -0.84 4.12 -17.07
CA VAL A 394 -0.06 4.32 -18.29
C VAL A 394 -0.43 3.30 -19.37
N GLU A 395 -0.54 3.78 -20.60
CA GLU A 395 -0.60 2.96 -21.80
C GLU A 395 0.81 2.82 -22.36
N ILE A 396 1.23 1.59 -22.61
CA ILE A 396 2.54 1.23 -23.15
C ILE A 396 2.31 0.53 -24.48
N SER A 397 2.98 1.01 -25.52
CA SER A 397 2.90 0.46 -26.87
C SER A 397 4.26 0.39 -27.54
N GLN A 398 4.35 -0.41 -28.61
CA GLN A 398 5.47 -0.38 -29.54
C GLN A 398 4.98 0.26 -30.85
N ASN A 399 5.69 1.27 -31.34
CA ASN A 399 5.37 1.86 -32.63
C ASN A 399 5.78 0.91 -33.75
N ASN A 400 4.81 0.39 -34.51
CA ASN A 400 5.03 -0.57 -35.58
C ASN A 400 5.92 -0.05 -36.73
N ASN A 401 6.08 1.27 -36.87
CA ASN A 401 6.83 1.85 -37.99
C ASN A 401 8.33 1.99 -37.69
N ASN A 402 8.70 2.27 -36.43
CA ASN A 402 10.07 2.61 -36.04
C ASN A 402 10.58 1.74 -34.88
N ASP A 403 9.80 0.76 -34.41
CA ASP A 403 10.12 -0.12 -33.28
C ASP A 403 10.43 0.59 -31.95
N VAL A 404 10.02 1.86 -31.84
CA VAL A 404 10.24 2.70 -30.66
C VAL A 404 9.21 2.40 -29.59
N LEU A 405 9.67 2.25 -28.35
CA LEU A 405 8.81 2.18 -27.17
C LEU A 405 8.05 3.50 -27.03
N GLU A 406 6.75 3.38 -26.88
CA GLU A 406 5.84 4.49 -26.81
C GLU A 406 5.00 4.40 -25.53
N SER A 407 4.80 5.54 -24.87
CA SER A 407 3.99 5.60 -23.65
C SER A 407 3.21 6.89 -23.56
N LYS A 408 2.05 6.83 -22.91
CA LYS A 408 1.23 8.00 -22.54
C LYS A 408 0.45 7.72 -21.26
N VAL A 409 -0.08 8.77 -20.68
CA VAL A 409 -1.03 8.67 -19.57
C VAL A 409 -2.28 7.91 -20.03
N PHE A 410 -2.73 6.95 -19.20
CA PHE A 410 -3.98 6.23 -19.40
C PHE A 410 -4.99 6.67 -18.34
N TYR A 411 -6.20 6.96 -18.79
CA TYR A 411 -7.36 7.30 -17.97
C TYR A 411 -8.36 6.15 -18.06
N ASP A 412 -8.70 5.53 -16.93
CA ASP A 412 -9.75 4.53 -16.89
C ASP A 412 -11.10 5.24 -17.10
N PRO A 413 -11.86 4.93 -18.16
CA PRO A 413 -13.13 5.59 -18.43
C PRO A 413 -14.18 5.36 -17.33
N ASN A 414 -13.98 4.35 -16.47
CA ASN A 414 -14.88 4.03 -15.35
C ASN A 414 -14.51 4.74 -14.04
N ILE A 415 -13.43 5.53 -14.05
CA ILE A 415 -13.00 6.32 -12.90
C ILE A 415 -13.19 7.78 -13.28
N ASP A 416 -13.91 8.53 -12.44
CA ASP A 416 -14.00 9.97 -12.60
C ASP A 416 -12.65 10.59 -12.22
N THR A 417 -11.78 10.74 -13.22
CA THR A 417 -10.37 11.15 -13.05
C THR A 417 -10.19 12.65 -12.97
N LEU A 418 -11.27 13.42 -13.07
CA LEU A 418 -11.22 14.87 -12.95
C LEU A 418 -10.96 15.24 -11.49
N PRO A 419 -9.85 15.93 -11.18
CA PRO A 419 -9.67 16.43 -9.83
C PRO A 419 -10.80 17.43 -9.56
N ASN A 420 -11.67 17.13 -8.60
CA ASN A 420 -12.70 18.08 -8.18
C ASN A 420 -12.02 19.12 -7.28
N VAL A 421 -11.58 20.22 -7.89
CA VAL A 421 -10.79 21.27 -7.24
C VAL A 421 -11.62 22.52 -7.00
N SER A 422 -12.95 22.52 -7.13
CA SER A 422 -13.77 23.74 -7.01
C SER A 422 -13.45 24.50 -5.71
N ASP A 423 -13.43 23.74 -4.61
CA ASP A 423 -13.20 24.12 -3.21
C ASP A 423 -11.81 24.60 -2.81
N GLU A 424 -10.76 23.98 -3.37
CA GLU A 424 -9.44 23.89 -2.71
C GLU A 424 -8.70 25.23 -2.55
N PRO A 425 -7.89 25.40 -1.47
CA PRO A 425 -6.96 26.52 -1.37
C PRO A 425 -6.07 26.59 -2.62
N MET A 426 -5.77 27.80 -3.10
CA MET A 426 -4.99 28.01 -4.33
C MET A 426 -3.63 27.29 -4.32
N GLU A 427 -3.00 27.19 -3.15
CA GLU A 427 -1.73 26.46 -2.99
C GLU A 427 -1.88 24.96 -3.32
N ASN A 428 -2.99 24.34 -2.90
CA ASN A 428 -3.28 22.94 -3.20
C ASN A 428 -3.58 22.75 -4.69
N LYS A 429 -4.35 23.66 -5.31
CA LYS A 429 -4.60 23.64 -6.76
C LYS A 429 -3.29 23.69 -7.55
N SER A 430 -2.36 24.56 -7.12
CA SER A 430 -1.04 24.70 -7.74
C SER A 430 -0.20 23.42 -7.61
N LYS A 431 -0.12 22.85 -6.40
CA LYS A 431 0.59 21.57 -6.16
C LYS A 431 0.01 20.43 -6.99
N GLN A 432 -1.31 20.34 -7.11
CA GLN A 432 -1.99 19.34 -7.94
C GLN A 432 -1.66 19.53 -9.42
N LEU A 433 -1.73 20.76 -9.94
CA LEU A 433 -1.37 21.08 -11.33
C LEU A 433 0.08 20.67 -11.63
N TYR A 434 1.02 20.99 -10.73
CA TYR A 434 2.40 20.55 -10.86
C TYR A 434 2.50 19.03 -10.88
N ALA A 435 1.86 18.34 -9.95
CA ALA A 435 1.92 16.88 -9.87
C ALA A 435 1.44 16.19 -11.15
N VAL A 436 0.33 16.67 -11.74
CA VAL A 436 -0.18 16.10 -13.02
C VAL A 436 0.70 16.45 -14.21
N LEU A 437 1.32 17.64 -14.24
CA LEU A 437 2.29 18.01 -15.29
C LEU A 437 3.58 17.17 -15.19
N TYR A 438 4.10 16.98 -13.97
CA TYR A 438 5.22 16.07 -13.71
C TYR A 438 4.92 14.66 -14.20
N ARG A 439 3.73 14.15 -13.88
CA ARG A 439 3.27 12.84 -14.38
C ARG A 439 3.21 12.81 -15.90
N ALA A 440 2.60 13.82 -16.53
CA ALA A 440 2.49 13.92 -17.99
C ALA A 440 3.86 13.88 -18.67
N VAL A 441 4.85 14.65 -18.18
CA VAL A 441 6.20 14.65 -18.77
C VAL A 441 6.89 13.29 -18.60
N ARG A 442 6.75 12.65 -17.43
CA ARG A 442 7.38 11.35 -17.16
C ARG A 442 6.72 10.22 -17.97
N CYS A 443 5.40 10.26 -18.14
CA CYS A 443 4.62 9.21 -18.78
C CYS A 443 4.62 9.30 -20.30
N CYS A 444 4.58 10.50 -20.88
CA CYS A 444 4.57 10.64 -22.33
C CYS A 444 5.97 10.39 -22.91
N SER A 445 6.02 9.62 -24.01
CA SER A 445 7.29 9.29 -24.68
C SER A 445 7.70 10.31 -25.73
N ASN A 446 6.77 11.14 -26.21
CA ASN A 446 7.02 12.15 -27.25
C ASN A 446 6.16 13.40 -27.03
N VAL A 447 6.53 14.47 -27.74
CA VAL A 447 5.91 15.79 -27.52
C VAL A 447 4.44 15.84 -27.94
N VAL A 448 4.05 15.07 -28.95
CA VAL A 448 2.66 15.02 -29.44
C VAL A 448 1.75 14.49 -28.35
N LYS A 449 2.14 13.38 -27.71
CA LYS A 449 1.42 12.77 -26.58
C LYS A 449 1.39 13.69 -25.37
N PHE A 450 2.52 14.31 -25.04
CA PHE A 450 2.59 15.30 -23.95
C PHE A 450 1.66 16.49 -24.19
N ASN A 451 1.64 17.04 -25.40
CA ASN A 451 0.78 18.17 -25.73
C ASN A 451 -0.71 17.81 -25.68
N HIS A 452 -1.07 16.59 -26.10
CA HIS A 452 -2.44 16.09 -25.96
C HIS A 452 -2.84 16.00 -24.48
N GLU A 453 -1.95 15.42 -23.67
CA GLU A 453 -2.13 15.29 -22.22
C GLU A 453 -2.23 16.65 -21.52
N ARG A 454 -1.36 17.61 -21.88
CA ARG A 454 -1.40 18.98 -21.37
C ARG A 454 -2.74 19.64 -21.64
N ARG A 455 -3.30 19.47 -22.83
CA ARG A 455 -4.64 20.01 -23.16
C ARG A 455 -5.72 19.34 -22.31
N HIS A 456 -5.65 18.04 -22.12
CA HIS A 456 -6.57 17.32 -21.24
C HIS A 456 -6.52 17.85 -19.81
N ILE A 457 -5.30 18.07 -19.26
CA ILE A 457 -5.09 18.68 -17.95
C ILE A 457 -5.70 20.09 -17.88
N GLN A 458 -5.44 20.93 -18.89
CA GLN A 458 -5.99 22.29 -18.95
C GLN A 458 -7.52 22.28 -18.94
N LEU A 459 -8.15 21.44 -19.77
CA LEU A 459 -9.60 21.29 -19.81
C LEU A 459 -10.14 20.80 -18.47
N SER A 460 -9.48 19.83 -17.85
CA SER A 460 -9.86 19.27 -16.54
C SER A 460 -9.90 20.34 -15.45
N PHE A 461 -8.86 21.18 -15.38
CA PHE A 461 -8.80 22.27 -14.40
C PHE A 461 -9.82 23.37 -14.69
N LEU A 462 -10.06 23.70 -15.96
CA LEU A 462 -11.11 24.65 -16.36
C LEU A 462 -12.51 24.15 -15.94
N THR A 463 -12.82 22.88 -16.18
CA THR A 463 -14.11 22.28 -15.78
C THR A 463 -14.27 22.19 -14.26
N SER A 464 -13.17 22.13 -13.51
CA SER A 464 -13.18 22.15 -12.04
C SER A 464 -13.30 23.56 -11.42
N GLY A 465 -13.49 24.61 -12.23
CA GLY A 465 -13.66 26.00 -11.77
C GLY A 465 -12.36 26.80 -11.61
N SER A 466 -11.22 26.32 -12.12
CA SER A 466 -9.98 27.11 -12.17
C SER A 466 -9.99 28.11 -13.33
N THR A 467 -9.38 29.29 -13.16
CA THR A 467 -9.32 30.30 -14.24
C THR A 467 -8.25 29.97 -15.27
N SER A 468 -8.44 30.44 -16.52
CA SER A 468 -7.46 30.24 -17.59
C SER A 468 -6.11 30.89 -17.27
N GLU A 469 -6.13 32.05 -16.59
CA GLU A 469 -4.92 32.78 -16.20
C GLU A 469 -4.11 31.99 -15.16
N PHE A 470 -4.78 31.38 -14.18
CA PHE A 470 -4.12 30.53 -13.18
C PHE A 470 -3.43 29.33 -13.84
N ILE A 471 -4.15 28.62 -14.72
CA ILE A 471 -3.64 27.43 -15.38
C ILE A 471 -2.44 27.79 -16.27
N GLN A 472 -2.57 28.85 -17.09
CA GLN A 472 -1.51 29.29 -17.97
C GLN A 472 -0.27 29.73 -17.17
N SER A 473 -0.44 30.56 -16.15
CA SER A 473 0.65 30.99 -15.26
C SER A 473 1.35 29.81 -14.59
N GLY A 474 0.58 28.82 -14.12
CA GLY A 474 1.13 27.60 -13.52
C GLY A 474 1.97 26.77 -14.49
N ILE A 475 1.49 26.59 -15.73
CA ILE A 475 2.22 25.88 -16.80
C ILE A 475 3.50 26.63 -17.19
N GLU A 476 3.42 27.96 -17.34
CA GLU A 476 4.59 28.79 -17.66
C GLU A 476 5.65 28.71 -16.57
N GLN A 477 5.23 28.80 -15.30
CA GLN A 477 6.13 28.69 -14.16
C GLN A 477 6.78 27.31 -14.10
N PHE A 478 6.01 26.25 -14.36
CA PHE A 478 6.54 24.88 -14.44
C PHE A 478 7.60 24.76 -15.54
N PHE A 479 7.35 25.30 -16.73
CA PHE A 479 8.33 25.29 -17.81
C PHE A 479 9.59 26.12 -17.50
N LEU A 480 9.45 27.28 -16.86
CA LEU A 480 10.58 28.10 -16.40
C LEU A 480 11.46 27.33 -15.39
N GLU A 481 10.84 26.66 -14.43
CA GLU A 481 11.54 25.88 -13.40
C GLU A 481 12.44 24.80 -14.02
N PHE A 482 11.98 24.17 -15.10
CA PHE A 482 12.73 23.14 -15.83
C PHE A 482 13.56 23.68 -17.01
N GLY A 483 13.82 24.99 -17.04
CA GLY A 483 14.82 25.59 -17.93
C GLY A 483 14.35 25.87 -19.36
N LEU A 484 13.03 25.90 -19.61
CA LEU A 484 12.48 26.34 -20.89
C LEU A 484 12.38 27.87 -20.95
N SER A 485 12.56 28.43 -22.15
CA SER A 485 12.52 29.88 -22.36
C SER A 485 11.08 30.40 -22.50
N LYS A 486 10.84 31.67 -22.12
CA LYS A 486 9.52 32.32 -22.24
C LYS A 486 8.93 32.32 -23.66
N ARG A 487 9.74 32.12 -24.69
CA ARG A 487 9.27 32.04 -26.09
C ARG A 487 8.49 30.75 -26.39
N SER A 488 8.68 29.71 -25.58
CA SER A 488 8.05 28.39 -25.75
C SER A 488 6.65 28.30 -25.11
N PHE A 489 6.16 29.37 -24.48
CA PHE A 489 4.97 29.35 -23.61
C PHE A 489 3.65 29.57 -24.34
N SER A 490 3.69 30.20 -25.51
CA SER A 490 2.52 30.49 -26.33
C SER A 490 2.17 29.35 -27.31
N CYS A 491 2.97 28.28 -27.38
CA CYS A 491 2.83 27.23 -28.39
C CYS A 491 2.91 25.79 -27.85
N LEU A 492 2.62 24.84 -28.74
CA LEU A 492 2.95 23.43 -28.54
C LEU A 492 4.47 23.33 -28.46
N LEU A 493 4.99 22.64 -27.44
CA LEU A 493 6.44 22.39 -27.38
C LEU A 493 6.87 21.65 -28.65
N ASN A 494 8.07 21.95 -29.14
CA ASN A 494 8.71 21.12 -30.15
C ASN A 494 9.44 19.92 -29.51
N GLU A 495 9.91 18.97 -30.33
CA GLU A 495 10.56 17.74 -29.81
C GLU A 495 11.83 18.03 -29.01
N ASP A 496 12.67 18.98 -29.43
CA ASP A 496 13.92 19.30 -28.74
C ASP A 496 13.65 19.93 -27.37
N GLU A 497 12.69 20.86 -27.30
CA GLU A 497 12.24 21.49 -26.06
C GLU A 497 11.66 20.45 -25.10
N TYR A 498 10.80 19.57 -25.59
CA TYR A 498 10.20 18.53 -24.76
C TYR A 498 11.23 17.52 -24.29
N HIS A 499 12.17 17.12 -25.13
CA HIS A 499 13.26 16.26 -24.75
C HIS A 499 14.13 16.90 -23.66
N HIS A 500 14.44 18.20 -23.77
CA HIS A 500 15.15 18.93 -22.71
C HIS A 500 14.39 18.93 -21.39
N LEU A 501 13.09 19.29 -21.43
CA LEU A 501 12.20 19.29 -20.27
C LEU A 501 12.15 17.90 -19.61
N ARG A 502 11.96 16.86 -20.41
CA ARG A 502 11.86 15.48 -19.94
C ARG A 502 13.16 15.01 -19.29
N GLN A 503 14.31 15.29 -19.90
CA GLN A 503 15.62 14.97 -19.32
C GLN A 503 15.84 15.67 -17.98
N ARG A 504 15.52 16.97 -17.87
CA ARG A 504 15.63 17.72 -16.61
C ARG A 504 14.79 17.10 -15.50
N ILE A 505 13.54 16.76 -15.79
CA ILE A 505 12.65 16.14 -14.81
C ILE A 505 13.14 14.74 -14.39
N ILE A 506 13.62 13.94 -15.34
CA ILE A 506 14.20 12.62 -15.04
C ILE A 506 15.42 12.77 -14.12
N GLN A 507 16.35 13.67 -14.44
CA GLN A 507 17.54 13.94 -13.62
C GLN A 507 17.19 14.37 -12.18
N VAL A 508 16.23 15.30 -12.04
CA VAL A 508 15.77 15.74 -10.72
C VAL A 508 15.14 14.57 -9.95
N THR A 509 14.35 13.75 -10.62
CA THR A 509 13.73 12.56 -10.01
C THR A 509 14.79 11.54 -9.56
N GLU A 510 15.76 11.25 -10.40
CA GLU A 510 16.87 10.33 -10.08
C GLU A 510 17.67 10.83 -8.88
N LEU A 511 18.02 12.12 -8.86
CA LEU A 511 18.74 12.74 -7.75
C LEU A 511 17.94 12.69 -6.44
N GLN A 512 16.62 12.92 -6.49
CA GLN A 512 15.74 12.77 -5.34
C GLN A 512 15.69 11.32 -4.83
N MET A 513 15.62 10.34 -5.75
CA MET A 513 15.65 8.92 -5.39
C MET A 513 16.99 8.53 -4.77
N GLU A 514 18.12 8.98 -5.32
CA GLU A 514 19.45 8.75 -4.76
C GLU A 514 19.59 9.38 -3.36
N LEU A 515 19.15 10.63 -3.18
CA LEU A 515 19.14 11.28 -1.87
C LEU A 515 18.26 10.53 -0.88
N LYS A 516 17.10 10.03 -1.31
CA LYS A 516 16.23 9.20 -0.47
C LYS A 516 16.94 7.90 -0.07
N GLN A 517 17.56 7.20 -1.02
CA GLN A 517 18.33 5.98 -0.74
C GLN A 517 19.54 6.24 0.16
N GLN A 518 20.25 7.34 -0.04
CA GLN A 518 21.36 7.75 0.82
C GLN A 518 20.89 8.06 2.23
N ARG A 519 19.78 8.79 2.38
CA ARG A 519 19.13 9.00 3.69
C ARG A 519 18.72 7.67 4.32
N GLU A 520 18.16 6.74 3.56
CA GLU A 520 17.79 5.41 4.04
C GLU A 520 19.02 4.61 4.53
N ARG A 521 20.12 4.59 3.76
CA ARG A 521 21.39 3.96 4.16
C ARG A 521 22.00 4.61 5.39
N GLN A 522 21.99 5.95 5.47
CA GLN A 522 22.42 6.67 6.68
C GLN A 522 21.53 6.32 7.87
N ASN A 523 20.22 6.21 7.65
CA ASN A 523 19.24 5.87 8.67
C ASN A 523 19.30 4.39 9.11
N GLN A 524 19.98 3.49 8.36
CA GLN A 524 20.23 2.12 8.81
C GLN A 524 21.22 2.06 9.98
N HIS A 525 22.10 3.05 10.11
CA HIS A 525 23.06 3.18 11.21
C HIS A 525 22.71 4.36 12.13
N THR A 526 21.46 4.84 12.11
CA THR A 526 20.99 5.92 12.97
C THR A 526 19.99 5.39 13.99
N LEU A 527 20.35 5.54 15.27
CA LEU A 527 19.44 5.35 16.39
C LEU A 527 18.64 6.64 16.56
N PHE A 528 17.32 6.59 16.36
CA PHE A 528 16.49 7.73 16.72
C PHE A 528 15.87 7.55 18.10
N VAL A 529 16.01 8.57 18.94
CA VAL A 529 15.57 8.55 20.33
C VAL A 529 14.48 9.61 20.49
N PRO A 530 13.23 9.22 20.80
CA PRO A 530 12.18 10.18 21.04
C PRO A 530 12.45 10.99 22.31
N CYS A 531 12.28 12.30 22.23
CA CYS A 531 12.53 13.27 23.29
C CYS A 531 11.35 14.24 23.39
N THR A 532 10.91 14.53 24.61
CA THR A 532 9.93 15.59 24.85
C THR A 532 10.60 16.96 24.80
N LYS A 533 9.91 17.98 24.28
CA LYS A 533 10.35 19.38 24.14
C LYS A 533 10.99 20.05 25.38
N TRP A 534 10.93 19.43 26.55
CA TRP A 534 11.31 19.98 27.85
C TRP A 534 12.76 19.68 28.27
N ILE A 535 13.56 18.96 27.48
CA ILE A 535 14.96 18.67 27.83
C ILE A 535 15.84 19.87 27.45
N ASP A 536 16.57 20.42 28.44
CA ASP A 536 17.57 21.48 28.24
C ASP A 536 18.65 21.02 27.24
N PRO A 537 18.98 21.80 26.19
CA PRO A 537 20.04 21.48 25.24
C PRO A 537 21.37 21.06 25.86
N LYS A 538 21.75 21.63 27.01
CA LYS A 538 23.00 21.27 27.71
C LYS A 538 22.96 19.87 28.33
N GLN A 539 21.78 19.38 28.69
CA GLN A 539 21.62 18.01 29.19
C GLN A 539 21.57 17.00 28.04
N LEU A 540 21.10 17.41 26.85
CA LEU A 540 21.00 16.55 25.67
C LEU A 540 22.36 16.00 25.23
N ASP A 541 23.42 16.80 25.32
CA ASP A 541 24.78 16.38 25.00
C ASP A 541 25.30 15.32 25.99
N ASP A 542 25.06 15.51 27.29
CA ASP A 542 25.41 14.53 28.33
C ASP A 542 24.67 13.20 28.12
N TYR A 543 23.36 13.25 27.83
CA TYR A 543 22.58 12.05 27.51
C TYR A 543 23.09 11.37 26.25
N THR A 544 23.39 12.13 25.20
CA THR A 544 23.91 11.59 23.94
C THR A 544 25.22 10.85 24.20
N GLN A 545 26.11 11.41 25.02
CA GLN A 545 27.39 10.79 25.35
C GLN A 545 27.20 9.53 26.20
N ARG A 546 26.35 9.58 27.23
CA ARG A 546 26.03 8.41 28.06
C ARG A 546 25.40 7.28 27.26
N LEU A 547 24.58 7.60 26.27
CA LEU A 547 23.93 6.63 25.41
C LEU A 547 24.92 6.01 24.41
N LYS A 548 25.89 6.79 23.89
CA LYS A 548 27.02 6.25 23.10
C LYS A 548 27.87 5.29 23.93
N ASP A 549 28.19 5.65 25.17
CA ASP A 549 29.02 4.82 26.04
C ASP A 549 28.28 3.53 26.45
N TRP A 550 26.99 3.65 26.76
CA TRP A 550 26.10 2.52 27.01
C TRP A 550 25.98 1.60 25.80
N TRP A 551 25.83 2.15 24.60
CA TRP A 551 25.77 1.38 23.36
C TRP A 551 27.10 0.67 23.06
N LYS A 552 28.23 1.39 23.17
CA LYS A 552 29.58 0.85 22.96
C LYS A 552 29.89 -0.29 23.93
N LYS A 553 29.43 -0.19 25.18
CA LYS A 553 29.61 -1.24 26.20
C LYS A 553 28.97 -2.58 25.80
N TYR A 554 27.79 -2.57 25.18
CA TYR A 554 27.05 -3.79 24.85
C TYR A 554 27.19 -4.25 23.39
N TYR A 555 27.41 -3.32 22.46
CA TYR A 555 27.37 -3.56 21.01
C TYR A 555 28.65 -3.16 20.27
N GLY A 556 29.68 -2.67 20.96
CA GLY A 556 30.90 -2.14 20.31
C GLY A 556 31.74 -3.16 19.54
N ASN A 557 31.55 -4.45 19.80
CA ASN A 557 32.27 -5.54 19.14
C ASN A 557 31.49 -6.14 17.95
N GLU A 558 30.23 -5.76 17.75
CA GLU A 558 29.42 -6.24 16.63
C GLU A 558 29.72 -5.38 15.36
N PRO A 559 30.06 -6.00 14.21
CA PRO A 559 30.45 -5.26 13.01
C PRO A 559 29.36 -4.31 12.49
N GLN A 560 28.08 -4.67 12.68
CA GLN A 560 26.92 -3.96 12.14
C GLN A 560 26.55 -2.70 12.96
N THR A 561 27.05 -2.59 14.19
CA THR A 561 26.67 -1.57 15.18
C THR A 561 27.84 -0.67 15.60
N LYS A 562 29.00 -0.84 14.96
CA LYS A 562 30.28 -0.20 15.34
C LYS A 562 30.29 1.33 15.15
N HIS A 563 29.42 1.85 14.27
CA HIS A 563 29.34 3.27 13.91
C HIS A 563 27.88 3.76 13.87
N ILE A 564 27.23 3.81 15.04
CA ILE A 564 25.85 4.31 15.16
C ILE A 564 25.82 5.81 15.44
N GLN A 565 25.04 6.54 14.65
CA GLN A 565 24.69 7.93 14.90
C GLN A 565 23.44 8.01 15.77
N ILE A 566 23.36 8.96 16.69
CA ILE A 566 22.18 9.18 17.54
C ILE A 566 21.50 10.46 17.05
N LYS A 567 20.20 10.39 16.77
CA LYS A 567 19.36 11.56 16.47
C LYS A 567 18.17 11.63 17.42
N TRP A 568 17.94 12.79 18.00
CA TRP A 568 16.77 13.01 18.84
C TRP A 568 15.58 13.42 17.97
N ILE A 569 14.41 12.80 18.19
CA ILE A 569 13.16 13.16 17.51
C ILE A 569 12.19 13.72 18.54
N GLU A 570 11.51 14.81 18.20
CA GLU A 570 10.46 15.36 19.06
C GLU A 570 9.26 14.40 19.14
N SER A 571 8.83 14.01 20.34
CA SER A 571 7.68 13.12 20.55
C SER A 571 6.64 13.77 21.47
N THR A 572 5.35 13.62 21.11
CA THR A 572 4.20 14.16 21.84
C THR A 572 3.60 13.18 22.84
N SER A 573 3.98 11.89 22.83
CA SER A 573 3.18 10.83 23.46
C SER A 573 3.86 9.97 24.53
N LYS A 574 5.15 10.15 24.85
CA LYS A 574 5.78 9.48 26.01
C LYS A 574 6.90 10.31 26.64
N ASN A 575 6.82 10.51 27.96
CA ASN A 575 7.97 10.83 28.79
C ASN A 575 8.84 9.56 28.91
N LEU A 576 9.93 9.46 28.15
CA LEU A 576 11.01 8.56 28.54
C LEU A 576 11.80 9.27 29.63
N THR A 577 11.57 8.90 30.89
CA THR A 577 12.33 9.47 31.99
C THR A 577 13.75 8.92 32.00
N ASN A 578 14.69 9.64 32.63
CA ASN A 578 16.12 9.27 32.74
C ASN A 578 16.40 7.82 33.15
N SER A 579 15.46 7.17 33.82
CA SER A 579 15.56 5.78 34.26
C SER A 579 15.21 4.75 33.17
N ASP A 580 14.46 5.11 32.14
CA ASP A 580 13.90 4.15 31.17
C ASP A 580 14.88 3.80 30.04
N ILE A 581 15.76 4.74 29.66
CA ILE A 581 16.72 4.56 28.56
C ILE A 581 18.03 3.92 29.04
N LEU A 582 18.41 4.11 30.31
CA LEU A 582 19.72 3.73 30.85
C LEU A 582 19.62 2.70 31.98
N VAL A 583 18.74 1.71 31.83
CA VAL A 583 18.78 0.53 32.70
C VAL A 583 20.09 -0.23 32.45
N ASN A 584 20.72 -0.79 33.50
CA ASN A 584 21.93 -1.62 33.45
C ASN A 584 21.77 -2.96 32.69
N LYS A 585 20.89 -3.03 31.69
CA LYS A 585 20.63 -4.18 30.83
C LYS A 585 21.06 -3.88 29.40
N ARG A 586 21.39 -4.92 28.64
CA ARG A 586 21.70 -4.81 27.21
C ARG A 586 20.47 -4.22 26.47
N PRO A 587 20.60 -3.12 25.72
CA PRO A 587 19.49 -2.49 25.00
C PRO A 587 18.90 -3.46 23.99
N PRO A 588 17.58 -3.51 23.72
CA PRO A 588 17.08 -4.29 22.59
C PRO A 588 17.46 -3.63 21.25
N ILE A 589 17.98 -4.42 20.30
CA ILE A 589 18.38 -3.95 18.94
C ILE A 589 17.23 -3.28 18.19
N CYS A 590 15.98 -3.58 18.54
CA CYS A 590 14.79 -2.96 17.95
C CYS A 590 14.70 -1.44 18.12
N LEU A 591 15.53 -0.82 18.97
CA LEU A 591 15.65 0.65 19.02
C LEU A 591 16.26 1.24 17.73
N LEU A 592 17.04 0.46 16.97
CA LEU A 592 17.53 0.85 15.63
C LEU A 592 16.42 0.84 14.56
N THR A 593 15.33 0.14 14.84
CA THR A 593 14.22 -0.07 13.91
C THR A 593 13.02 0.74 14.35
N LEU A 594 13.15 2.06 14.49
CA LEU A 594 11.93 2.89 14.48
C LEU A 594 11.17 2.63 13.18
N PRO A 595 9.86 2.34 13.23
CA PRO A 595 9.07 1.98 12.07
C PRO A 595 9.19 3.05 10.98
N LYS A 596 9.09 2.61 9.72
CA LYS A 596 9.04 3.49 8.54
C LYS A 596 7.96 4.58 8.68
N GLU A 597 6.91 4.27 9.42
CA GLU A 597 5.76 5.12 9.76
C GLU A 597 6.09 6.32 10.66
N TRP A 598 7.24 6.34 11.35
CA TRP A 598 7.74 7.49 12.11
C TRP A 598 8.84 8.27 11.36
N ARG A 599 9.23 7.81 10.16
CA ARG A 599 10.32 8.37 9.33
C ARG A 599 9.81 9.17 8.13
N GLU A 600 8.55 9.00 7.75
CA GLU A 600 7.79 9.82 6.80
C GLU A 600 6.87 10.75 7.57
#